data_AF-A0A355GIC3-F1
#
_entry.id   AF-A0A355GIC3-F1
#
_cell.length_a   1.000
_cell.length_b   1.000
_cell.length_c   1.000
_cell.angle_alpha   90.00
_cell.angle_beta   90.00
_cell.angle_gamma   90.00
#
_symmetry.space_group_name_H-M   'P 1'
#
loop_
_entity.id
_entity.type
_entity.pdbx_description
1 polymer ?
#
loop_
_entity_poly.entity_id
_entity_poly.type
_entity_poly.pdbx_seq_one_letter_code
_entity_poly.pdbx_strand_id
1 'polypeptide(L)'
;MKIKTKKPAVADVDMTPMIDIVFQLIAFFMVITNFEQIQADERVKLPSDSLAKPPVVKAADELVLNIGFDRNAEGEITDPQAYIFYNGEQIPVLKFGPKFEQ
;
A
#
# COMPACT_ATOMS: atom_id res chain seq x y z
N MET A 1 16.59 63.66 -53.39
CA MET A 1 17.04 62.33 -52.93
C MET A 1 15.83 61.47 -52.63
N LYS A 2 15.65 60.33 -53.30
CA LYS A 2 14.56 59.38 -53.02
C LYS A 2 15.09 58.30 -52.06
N ILE A 3 14.56 58.26 -50.84
CA ILE A 3 14.90 57.24 -49.85
C ILE A 3 14.09 55.98 -50.18
N LYS A 4 14.78 54.88 -50.50
CA LYS A 4 14.13 53.58 -50.70
C LYS A 4 13.98 52.90 -49.34
N THR A 5 12.75 52.79 -48.85
CA THR A 5 12.40 51.99 -47.66
C THR A 5 12.54 50.50 -47.98
N LYS A 6 13.46 49.83 -47.29
CA LYS A 6 13.69 48.39 -47.40
C LYS A 6 12.55 47.67 -46.65
N LYS A 7 11.79 46.81 -47.33
CA LYS A 7 10.77 45.97 -46.67
C LYS A 7 11.46 45.06 -45.62
N PRO A 8 10.82 44.80 -44.47
CA PRO A 8 11.40 43.90 -43.47
C PRO A 8 11.50 42.50 -44.09
N ALA A 9 12.71 41.94 -44.08
CA ALA A 9 12.90 40.54 -44.42
C ALA A 9 12.27 39.72 -43.29
N VAL A 10 11.36 38.82 -43.63
CA VAL A 10 10.87 37.80 -42.70
C VAL A 10 12.10 37.01 -42.27
N ALA A 11 12.41 37.03 -40.98
CA ALA A 11 13.52 36.27 -40.44
C ALA A 11 13.17 34.78 -40.58
N ASP A 12 13.95 34.05 -41.37
CA ASP A 12 13.85 32.61 -41.45
C ASP A 12 14.34 32.05 -40.12
N VAL A 13 13.44 31.44 -39.35
CA VAL A 13 13.74 30.96 -38.00
C VAL A 13 14.45 29.62 -38.14
N ASP A 14 15.62 29.47 -37.53
CA ASP A 14 16.30 28.17 -37.47
C ASP A 14 15.44 27.18 -36.69
N MET A 15 14.97 26.14 -37.40
CA MET A 15 14.10 25.12 -36.84
C MET A 15 14.88 24.04 -36.08
N THR A 16 16.20 23.99 -36.21
CA THR A 16 17.07 22.96 -35.60
C THR A 16 16.90 22.90 -34.07
N PRO A 17 16.89 24.02 -33.33
CA PRO A 17 16.65 24.00 -31.88
C PRO A 17 15.22 23.58 -31.51
N MET A 18 14.22 23.89 -32.36
CA MET A 18 12.83 23.50 -32.09
C MET A 18 12.63 22.00 -32.28
N ILE A 19 13.27 21.42 -33.29
CA ILE A 19 13.25 19.97 -33.52
C ILE A 19 13.92 19.24 -32.36
N ASP A 20 15.04 19.75 -31.85
CA ASP A 20 15.76 19.16 -30.71
C ASP A 20 14.88 19.09 -29.45
N ILE A 21 14.19 20.19 -29.11
CA ILE A 21 13.29 20.23 -27.95
C ILE A 21 12.12 19.24 -28.11
N VAL A 22 11.51 19.18 -29.30
CA VAL A 22 10.40 18.22 -29.56
C VAL A 22 10.90 16.78 -29.50
N PHE A 23 12.08 16.50 -30.04
CA PHE A 23 12.68 15.17 -30.00
C PHE A 23 13.03 14.74 -28.56
N GLN A 24 13.58 15.67 -27.75
CA GLN A 24 13.83 15.44 -26.33
C GLN A 24 12.53 15.12 -25.57
N LEU A 25 11.43 15.83 -25.86
CA LEU A 25 10.13 15.55 -25.24
C LEU A 25 9.59 14.17 -25.63
N ILE A 26 9.69 13.76 -26.90
CA ILE A 26 9.28 12.43 -27.34
C ILE A 26 10.11 11.34 -26.64
N ALA A 27 11.43 11.50 -26.56
CA ALA A 27 12.32 10.57 -25.87
C ALA A 27 12.00 10.49 -24.37
N PHE A 28 11.73 11.63 -23.72
CA PHE A 28 11.30 11.69 -22.33
C PHE A 28 10.01 10.91 -22.07
N PHE A 29 8.97 11.15 -22.88
CA PHE A 29 7.71 10.41 -22.77
C PHE A 29 7.87 8.92 -23.07
N MET A 30 8.67 8.56 -24.08
CA MET A 30 8.97 7.16 -24.41
C MET A 30 9.58 6.43 -23.21
N VAL A 31 10.55 7.03 -22.52
CA VAL A 31 11.18 6.41 -21.35
C VAL A 31 10.21 6.33 -20.16
N ILE A 32 9.43 7.38 -19.89
CA ILE A 32 8.49 7.42 -18.76
C ILE A 32 7.35 6.43 -18.91
N THR A 33 6.76 6.30 -20.10
CA THR A 33 5.65 5.36 -20.32
C THR A 33 6.08 3.90 -20.10
N ASN A 34 7.34 3.54 -20.35
CA ASN A 34 7.87 2.21 -20.04
C ASN A 34 7.99 1.96 -18.52
N PHE A 35 8.27 2.98 -17.71
CA PHE A 35 8.32 2.83 -16.25
C PHE A 35 6.95 2.56 -15.63
N GLU A 36 5.88 3.19 -16.13
CA GLU A 36 4.52 2.90 -15.63
C GLU A 36 4.08 1.46 -15.93
N GLN A 37 4.48 0.92 -17.08
CA GLN A 37 4.19 -0.49 -17.42
C GLN A 37 4.94 -1.48 -16.54
N ILE A 38 6.17 -1.16 -16.10
CA ILE A 38 6.95 -2.02 -15.19
C ILE A 38 6.39 -2.01 -13.77
N GLN A 39 5.87 -0.89 -13.27
CA GLN A 39 5.17 -0.87 -11.97
C GLN A 39 3.81 -1.60 -12.01
N ALA A 40 3.16 -1.63 -13.18
CA ALA A 40 1.92 -2.38 -13.39
C ALA A 40 2.13 -3.88 -13.64
N ASP A 41 3.37 -4.37 -13.76
CA ASP A 41 3.64 -5.81 -13.76
C ASP A 41 3.51 -6.35 -12.32
N GLU A 42 2.26 -6.45 -11.86
CA GLU A 42 1.80 -7.16 -10.65
C GLU A 42 2.11 -8.67 -10.67
N ARG A 43 3.07 -9.12 -11.49
CA ARG A 43 3.69 -10.44 -11.38
C ARG A 43 4.86 -10.46 -10.39
N VAL A 44 5.03 -9.41 -9.59
CA VAL A 44 5.75 -9.53 -8.32
C VAL A 44 4.95 -10.47 -7.41
N LYS A 45 5.08 -11.77 -7.66
CA LYS A 45 4.83 -12.78 -6.63
C LYS A 45 5.84 -12.47 -5.54
N LEU A 46 5.35 -12.01 -4.38
CA LEU A 46 6.16 -12.04 -3.18
C LEU A 46 6.77 -13.43 -3.08
N PRO A 47 8.09 -13.56 -2.81
CA PRO A 47 8.68 -14.86 -2.60
C PRO A 47 7.87 -15.54 -1.49
N SER A 48 7.20 -16.63 -1.86
CA SER A 48 6.51 -17.48 -0.87
C SER A 48 7.61 -18.10 -0.03
N ASP A 49 7.77 -17.58 1.17
CA ASP A 49 8.73 -18.09 2.14
C ASP A 49 8.45 -19.59 2.34
N SER A 50 9.43 -20.45 2.03
CA SER A 50 9.26 -21.91 2.08
C SER A 50 9.01 -22.40 3.51
N LEU A 51 9.33 -21.57 4.51
CA LEU A 51 9.09 -21.80 5.92
C LEU A 51 7.71 -21.28 6.37
N ALA A 52 7.08 -20.37 5.63
CA ALA A 52 5.75 -19.83 5.91
C ALA A 52 4.67 -20.58 5.12
N LYS A 53 4.71 -21.91 5.10
CA LYS A 53 3.62 -22.70 4.52
C LYS A 53 2.45 -22.69 5.52
N PRO A 54 1.31 -22.04 5.22
CA PRO A 54 0.17 -22.13 6.10
C PRO A 54 -0.22 -23.60 6.25
N PRO A 55 -0.59 -24.04 7.47
CA PRO A 55 -1.00 -25.43 7.72
C PRO A 55 -2.06 -25.84 6.69
N VAL A 56 -1.80 -26.90 5.93
CA VAL A 56 -2.72 -27.42 4.91
C VAL A 56 -3.97 -28.02 5.57
N VAL A 57 -3.86 -28.37 6.84
CA VAL A 57 -4.93 -28.89 7.69
C VAL A 57 -5.14 -27.89 8.80
N LYS A 58 -6.39 -27.47 9.03
CA LYS A 58 -6.74 -26.72 10.26
C LYS A 58 -6.29 -27.55 11.45
N ALA A 59 -5.66 -26.92 12.44
CA ALA A 59 -5.37 -27.60 13.70
C ALA A 59 -6.69 -28.26 14.18
N ALA A 60 -6.64 -29.54 14.54
CA ALA A 60 -7.83 -30.30 14.91
C ALA A 60 -8.61 -29.59 16.04
N ASP A 61 -7.88 -28.91 16.91
CA ASP A 61 -8.40 -28.17 18.06
C ASP A 61 -7.93 -26.71 18.01
N GLU A 62 -8.40 -25.95 17.02
CA GLU A 62 -8.19 -24.50 16.97
C GLU A 62 -9.10 -23.82 17.99
N LEU A 63 -8.50 -23.29 19.06
CA LEU A 63 -9.19 -22.51 20.07
C LEU A 63 -8.85 -21.03 19.92
N VAL A 64 -9.87 -20.21 19.66
CA VAL A 64 -9.76 -18.75 19.62
C VAL A 64 -10.40 -18.15 20.87
N LEU A 65 -9.61 -17.42 21.66
CA LEU A 65 -10.07 -16.74 22.87
C LEU A 65 -9.95 -15.23 22.70
N ASN A 66 -11.02 -14.52 23.03
CA ASN A 66 -10.99 -13.06 23.11
C ASN A 66 -10.67 -12.67 24.55
N ILE A 67 -9.58 -11.93 24.75
CA ILE A 67 -9.13 -11.45 26.07
C ILE A 67 -9.25 -9.93 26.10
N GLY A 68 -9.79 -9.38 27.17
CA GLY A 68 -9.89 -7.94 27.34
C GLY A 68 -10.13 -7.54 28.79
N PHE A 69 -10.30 -6.23 28.97
CA PHE A 69 -10.63 -5.62 30.26
C PHE A 69 -11.98 -4.93 30.11
N ASP A 70 -12.75 -4.87 31.20
CA ASP A 70 -13.91 -4.00 31.23
C ASP A 70 -13.45 -2.55 31.26
N ARG A 71 -14.03 -1.76 30.37
CA ARG A 71 -13.73 -0.34 30.21
C ARG A 71 -15.01 0.48 30.30
N ASN A 72 -14.93 1.67 30.89
CA ASN A 72 -16.03 2.64 30.85
C ASN A 72 -16.18 3.27 29.46
N ALA A 73 -17.18 4.13 29.29
CA ALA A 73 -17.43 4.83 28.03
C ALA A 73 -16.28 5.76 27.62
N GLU A 74 -15.46 6.16 28.59
CA GLU A 74 -14.27 7.00 28.45
C GLU A 74 -13.00 6.20 28.12
N GLY A 75 -13.08 4.87 28.07
CA GLY A 75 -11.99 3.96 27.71
C GLY A 75 -11.03 3.63 28.85
N GLU A 76 -11.31 4.08 30.07
CA GLU A 76 -10.55 3.74 31.27
C GLU A 76 -10.92 2.34 31.76
N ILE A 77 -9.91 1.60 32.22
CA ILE A 77 -10.08 0.26 32.76
C ILE A 77 -10.81 0.35 34.10
N THR A 78 -12.01 -0.23 34.17
CA THR A 78 -12.83 -0.23 35.39
C THR A 78 -12.44 -1.35 36.34
N ASP A 79 -11.96 -2.48 35.80
CA ASP A 79 -11.44 -3.60 36.57
C ASP A 79 -10.01 -3.95 36.10
N PRO A 80 -9.00 -3.94 36.98
CA PRO A 80 -7.65 -4.41 36.66
C PRO A 80 -7.56 -5.87 36.22
N GLN A 81 -8.62 -6.67 36.42
CA GLN A 81 -8.67 -8.07 36.02
C GLN A 81 -8.95 -8.22 34.53
N ALA A 82 -8.17 -9.10 33.88
CA ALA A 82 -8.42 -9.51 32.51
C ALA A 82 -9.49 -10.62 32.47
N TYR A 83 -10.43 -10.46 31.56
CA TYR A 83 -11.51 -11.41 31.30
C TYR A 83 -11.33 -12.08 29.93
N ILE A 84 -11.74 -13.34 29.87
CA ILE A 84 -11.93 -14.11 28.66
C ILE A 84 -13.40 -14.04 28.30
N PHE A 85 -13.69 -13.57 27.09
CA PHE A 85 -15.02 -13.55 26.51
C PHE A 85 -15.19 -14.82 25.69
N TYR A 86 -15.83 -15.82 26.27
CA TYR A 86 -16.04 -17.11 25.62
C TYR A 86 -17.51 -17.52 25.76
N ASN A 87 -18.15 -17.83 24.61
CA ASN A 87 -19.54 -18.29 24.54
C ASN A 87 -20.57 -17.40 25.29
N GLY A 88 -20.34 -16.08 25.31
CA GLY A 88 -21.21 -15.11 26.00
C GLY A 88 -20.96 -14.96 27.49
N GLU A 89 -20.00 -15.69 28.07
CA GLU A 89 -19.59 -15.56 29.48
C GLU A 89 -18.29 -14.74 29.58
N GLN A 90 -18.21 -13.90 30.60
CA GLN A 90 -16.98 -13.22 31.00
C GLN A 90 -16.33 -14.00 32.13
N ILE A 91 -15.21 -14.67 31.84
CA ILE A 91 -14.53 -15.53 32.80
C ILE A 91 -13.17 -14.91 33.13
N PRO A 92 -12.83 -14.66 34.40
CA PRO A 92 -11.49 -14.20 34.76
C PRO A 92 -10.44 -15.16 34.21
N VAL A 93 -9.38 -14.63 33.58
CA VAL A 93 -8.32 -15.45 32.93
C VAL A 93 -7.79 -16.54 33.86
N LEU A 94 -7.57 -16.22 35.14
CA LEU A 94 -7.03 -17.14 36.15
C LEU A 94 -7.99 -18.30 36.51
N LYS A 95 -9.29 -18.18 36.20
CA LYS A 95 -10.31 -19.18 36.48
C LYS A 95 -10.73 -20.00 35.25
N PHE A 96 -10.13 -19.74 34.09
CA PHE A 96 -10.52 -20.39 32.84
C PHE A 96 -9.85 -21.75 32.62
N GLY A 97 -8.69 -22.01 33.26
CA GLY A 97 -7.95 -23.28 33.17
C GLY A 97 -8.80 -24.54 33.36
N PRO A 98 -9.62 -24.66 34.43
CA PRO A 98 -10.46 -25.83 34.66
C PRO A 98 -11.58 -26.07 33.64
N LYS A 99 -11.90 -25.09 32.77
CA LYS A 99 -12.91 -25.26 31.71
C LYS A 99 -12.33 -25.88 30.43
N PHE A 100 -11.02 -26.08 30.34
CA PHE A 100 -10.36 -26.74 29.21
C PHE A 100 -10.22 -28.25 29.34
N GLU A 101 -10.39 -28.78 30.54
CA GLU A 101 -10.21 -30.22 30.82
C GLU A 101 -11.51 -31.02 30.69
N GLN A 102 -12.55 -30.46 30.06
CA GLN A 102 -13.85 -31.12 29.80
C GLN A 102 -14.05 -31.47 28.33
#